data_AF-A0A517XUU8-F1
#
_entry.id   AF-A0A517XUU8-F1
#
_cell.length_a   1.000
_cell.length_b   1.000
_cell.length_c   1.000
_cell.angle_alpha   90.00
_cell.angle_beta   90.00
_cell.angle_gamma   90.00
#
_symmetry.space_group_name_H-M   'P 1'
#
loop_
_entity.id
_entity.type
_entity.pdbx_description
1 polymer ?
#
loop_
_entity_poly.entity_id
_entity_poly.type
_entity_poly.pdbx_seq_one_letter_code
_entity_poly.pdbx_strand_id
1 'polypeptide(L)'
;MPDPFDPARLDPADFPPPTTPPRPRPGVKFLRGPIPMDWLTAAAALPGRALAVGLVVWFLAGCERRRTVAATLSRLAALGAGTRAAARRGLAALEAAGLVAVERHPGRSPVVTILDAPG
;
A
#
# COMPACT_ATOMS: atom_id res chain seq x y z
N MET A 1 14.40 -34.85 -41.15
CA MET A 1 14.58 -33.44 -40.76
C MET A 1 14.16 -33.33 -39.31
N PRO A 2 15.04 -32.95 -38.38
CA PRO A 2 14.64 -32.80 -36.98
C PRO A 2 13.57 -31.71 -36.84
N ASP A 3 12.64 -31.89 -35.91
CA ASP A 3 11.59 -30.91 -35.62
C ASP A 3 12.26 -29.60 -35.14
N PRO A 4 12.03 -28.45 -35.81
CA PRO A 4 12.56 -27.16 -35.38
C PRO A 4 11.94 -26.66 -34.07
N PHE A 5 10.83 -27.24 -33.59
CA PHE A 5 10.15 -26.85 -32.35
C PHE A 5 10.27 -27.90 -31.23
N ASP A 6 11.27 -28.78 -31.29
CA ASP A 6 11.54 -29.78 -30.25
C ASP A 6 11.80 -29.11 -28.89
N PRO A 7 10.88 -29.22 -27.90
CA PRO A 7 11.01 -28.55 -26.62
C PRO A 7 12.17 -29.09 -25.77
N ALA A 8 12.70 -30.28 -26.09
CA ALA A 8 13.87 -30.84 -25.42
C ALA A 8 15.17 -30.09 -25.75
N ARG A 9 15.14 -29.18 -26.74
CA ARG A 9 16.28 -28.32 -27.11
C ARG A 9 16.26 -26.93 -26.50
N LEU A 10 15.18 -26.54 -25.82
CA LEU A 10 15.08 -25.25 -25.18
C LEU A 10 15.93 -25.28 -23.90
N ASP A 11 17.00 -24.48 -23.85
CA ASP A 11 17.73 -24.26 -22.60
C ASP A 11 16.99 -23.17 -21.79
N PRO A 12 16.65 -23.37 -20.51
CA PRO A 12 16.13 -22.30 -19.67
C PRO A 12 17.00 -21.04 -19.65
N ALA A 13 18.31 -21.16 -19.92
CA ALA A 13 19.24 -20.06 -20.05
C ALA A 13 18.98 -19.16 -21.28
N ASP A 14 18.31 -19.68 -22.32
CA ASP A 14 17.93 -18.92 -23.51
C ASP A 14 16.83 -17.88 -23.20
N PHE A 15 16.14 -18.04 -22.06
CA PHE A 15 15.09 -17.14 -21.57
C PHE A 15 15.46 -16.57 -20.20
N PRO A 16 16.42 -15.61 -20.15
CA PRO A 16 16.81 -15.00 -18.90
C PRO A 16 15.60 -14.39 -18.18
N PRO A 17 15.54 -14.47 -16.85
CA PRO A 17 14.42 -13.91 -16.10
C PRO A 17 14.33 -12.39 -16.33
N PRO A 18 13.12 -11.82 -16.30
CA PRO A 18 12.94 -10.38 -16.47
C PRO A 18 13.69 -9.62 -15.37
N THR A 19 14.47 -8.61 -15.76
CA THR A 19 15.30 -7.78 -14.87
C THR A 19 14.53 -6.62 -14.23
N THR A 20 13.31 -6.34 -14.71
CA THR A 20 12.48 -5.24 -14.21
C THR A 20 11.35 -5.73 -13.31
N PRO A 21 10.92 -4.94 -12.30
CA PRO A 21 9.76 -5.29 -11.49
C PRO A 21 8.51 -5.55 -12.35
N PRO A 22 7.64 -6.48 -11.91
CA PRO A 22 6.42 -6.79 -12.64
C PRO A 22 5.52 -5.56 -12.73
N ARG A 23 5.08 -5.24 -13.96
CA ARG A 23 4.07 -4.19 -14.17
C ARG A 23 2.67 -4.75 -13.85
N PRO A 24 1.82 -4.00 -13.15
CA PRO A 24 0.43 -4.40 -12.95
C PRO A 24 -0.28 -4.62 -14.29
N ARG A 25 -1.01 -5.73 -14.41
CA ARG A 25 -1.86 -6.00 -15.58
C ARG A 25 -3.07 -5.04 -15.60
N PRO A 26 -3.65 -4.75 -16.77
CA PRO A 26 -4.90 -4.00 -16.83
C PRO A 26 -5.98 -4.60 -15.90
N GLY A 27 -6.66 -3.74 -15.14
CA GLY A 27 -7.68 -4.14 -14.16
C GLY A 27 -7.16 -4.57 -12.78
N VAL A 28 -5.86 -4.77 -12.60
CA VAL A 28 -5.27 -5.10 -11.30
C VAL A 28 -5.03 -3.83 -10.49
N LYS A 29 -5.46 -3.83 -9.22
CA LYS A 29 -5.21 -2.72 -8.28
C LYS A 29 -3.73 -2.69 -7.89
N PHE A 30 -3.16 -1.50 -7.85
CA PHE A 30 -1.78 -1.26 -7.42
C PHE A 30 -1.70 -0.01 -6.54
N LEU A 31 -0.62 0.13 -5.79
CA LEU A 31 -0.36 1.31 -4.98
C LEU A 31 0.23 2.41 -5.86
N ARG A 32 -0.48 3.55 -5.98
CA ARG A 32 0.00 4.71 -6.73
C ARG A 32 1.12 5.40 -5.94
N GLY A 33 2.27 5.61 -6.57
CA GLY A 33 3.35 6.46 -6.04
C GLY A 33 3.22 7.94 -6.44
N PRO A 34 4.14 8.82 -5.99
CA PRO A 34 5.30 8.53 -5.15
C PRO A 34 4.94 8.47 -3.65
N ILE A 35 5.54 7.51 -2.94
CA ILE A 35 5.49 7.46 -1.48
C ILE A 35 6.92 7.75 -0.98
N PRO A 36 7.15 8.82 -0.21
CA PRO A 36 8.49 9.14 0.29
C PRO A 36 9.08 7.99 1.10
N MET A 37 10.36 7.68 0.89
CA MET A 37 11.04 6.61 1.62
C MET A 37 11.14 6.90 3.12
N ASP A 38 11.34 8.15 3.51
CA ASP A 38 11.38 8.54 4.93
C ASP A 38 10.03 8.32 5.61
N TRP A 39 8.94 8.58 4.89
CA TRP A 39 7.58 8.28 5.38
C TRP A 39 7.39 6.78 5.58
N LEU A 40 7.82 5.95 4.63
CA LEU A 40 7.75 4.48 4.73
C LEU A 40 8.60 3.96 5.88
N THR A 41 9.82 4.46 6.03
CA THR A 41 10.74 4.08 7.09
C THR A 41 10.17 4.43 8.47
N ALA A 42 9.65 5.64 8.62
CA ALA A 42 8.99 6.07 9.85
C ALA A 42 7.75 5.20 10.16
N ALA A 43 6.91 4.92 9.16
CA ALA A 43 5.72 4.08 9.33
C ALA A 43 6.07 2.61 9.66
N ALA A 44 7.19 2.09 9.12
CA ALA A 44 7.67 0.74 9.36
C ALA A 44 8.25 0.55 10.78
N ALA A 45 8.79 1.61 11.38
CA ALA A 45 9.27 1.60 12.76
C ALA A 45 8.13 1.57 13.80
N LEU A 46 6.90 1.89 13.40
CA LEU A 46 5.74 1.92 14.29
C LEU A 46 5.20 0.51 14.59
N PRO A 47 4.68 0.27 15.80
CA PRO A 47 4.24 -1.05 16.21
C PRO A 47 2.96 -1.52 15.50
N GLY A 48 2.77 -2.84 15.48
CA GLY A 48 1.51 -3.48 15.09
C GLY A 48 1.25 -3.42 13.58
N ARG A 49 0.17 -2.74 13.18
CA ARG A 49 -0.29 -2.68 11.78
C ARG A 49 -0.20 -1.27 11.17
N ALA A 50 0.60 -0.39 11.78
CA ALA A 50 0.74 1.00 11.34
C ALA A 50 1.14 1.10 9.86
N LEU A 51 2.23 0.44 9.43
CA LEU A 51 2.63 0.42 8.02
C LEU A 51 1.50 -0.07 7.10
N ALA A 52 0.85 -1.19 7.43
CA ALA A 52 -0.24 -1.74 6.61
C ALA A 52 -1.42 -0.77 6.50
N VAL A 53 -1.84 -0.14 7.61
CA VAL A 53 -2.86 0.92 7.61
C VAL A 53 -2.42 2.07 6.71
N GLY A 54 -1.16 2.49 6.82
CA GLY A 54 -0.56 3.55 6.03
C GLY A 54 -0.63 3.29 4.53
N LEU A 55 -0.19 2.10 4.10
CA LEU A 55 -0.25 1.69 2.69
C LEU A 55 -1.69 1.67 2.16
N VAL A 56 -2.66 1.25 2.97
CA VAL A 56 -4.07 1.31 2.58
C VAL A 56 -4.54 2.76 2.44
N VAL A 57 -4.18 3.66 3.35
CA VAL A 57 -4.51 5.09 3.25
C VAL A 57 -3.93 5.69 1.97
N TRP A 58 -2.65 5.41 1.66
CA TRP A 58 -2.01 5.81 0.41
C TRP A 58 -2.70 5.24 -0.83
N PHE A 59 -3.14 3.98 -0.77
CA PHE A 59 -3.92 3.37 -1.85
C PHE A 59 -5.23 4.11 -2.08
N LEU A 60 -5.99 4.42 -1.02
CA LEU A 60 -7.23 5.17 -1.10
C LEU A 60 -7.00 6.58 -1.67
N ALA A 61 -5.99 7.28 -1.18
CA ALA A 61 -5.57 8.59 -1.68
C ALA A 61 -5.22 8.55 -3.18
N GLY A 62 -4.52 7.50 -3.61
CA GLY A 62 -4.16 7.27 -5.00
C GLY A 62 -5.36 6.94 -5.91
N CYS A 63 -6.39 6.27 -5.38
CA CYS A 63 -7.66 6.02 -6.08
C CYS A 63 -8.46 7.31 -6.23
N GLU A 64 -8.58 8.09 -5.16
CA GLU A 64 -9.39 9.32 -5.10
C GLU A 64 -8.65 10.55 -5.68
N ARG A 65 -7.34 10.40 -5.96
CA ARG A 65 -6.43 11.48 -6.39
C ARG A 65 -6.44 12.67 -5.42
N ARG A 66 -6.53 12.38 -4.12
CA ARG A 66 -6.63 13.36 -3.04
C ARG A 66 -5.76 12.93 -1.87
N ARG A 67 -5.13 13.90 -1.20
CA ARG A 67 -4.32 13.67 0.01
C ARG A 67 -5.17 13.34 1.24
N THR A 68 -6.43 13.77 1.23
CA THR A 68 -7.41 13.58 2.30
C THR A 68 -8.49 12.61 1.83
N VAL A 69 -8.73 11.56 2.60
CA VAL A 69 -9.66 10.48 2.25
C VAL A 69 -10.48 10.01 3.46
N ALA A 70 -11.70 9.55 3.21
CA ALA A 70 -12.51 8.90 4.24
C ALA A 70 -12.02 7.46 4.46
N ALA A 71 -11.49 7.19 5.66
CA ALA A 71 -10.88 5.93 6.03
C ALA A 71 -11.75 5.12 7.01
N THR A 72 -12.89 4.61 6.53
CA THR A 72 -13.74 3.74 7.36
C THR A 72 -12.95 2.53 7.87
N LEU A 73 -12.99 2.24 9.17
CA LEU A 73 -12.24 1.12 9.76
C LEU A 73 -12.57 -0.23 9.12
N SER A 74 -13.82 -0.42 8.67
CA SER A 74 -14.25 -1.60 7.91
C SER A 74 -13.54 -1.69 6.55
N ARG A 75 -13.39 -0.56 5.85
CA ARG A 75 -12.70 -0.46 4.55
C ARG A 75 -11.22 -0.75 4.70
N LEU A 76 -10.59 -0.21 5.76
CA LEU A 76 -9.19 -0.50 6.08
C LEU A 76 -8.97 -2.00 6.36
N ALA A 77 -9.83 -2.61 7.16
CA ALA A 77 -9.76 -4.03 7.48
C ALA A 77 -9.90 -4.91 6.23
N ALA A 78 -10.87 -4.61 5.36
CA ALA A 78 -11.10 -5.33 4.11
C ALA A 78 -9.93 -5.23 3.12
N LEU A 79 -9.11 -4.18 3.23
CA LEU A 79 -7.93 -3.95 2.39
C LEU A 79 -6.62 -4.44 3.02
N GLY A 80 -6.70 -5.26 4.08
CA GLY A 80 -5.53 -5.94 4.64
C GLY A 80 -4.88 -5.24 5.84
N ALA A 81 -5.47 -4.15 6.36
CA ALA A 81 -4.95 -3.47 7.56
C ALA A 81 -5.15 -4.27 8.87
N GLY A 82 -5.74 -5.46 8.80
CA GLY A 82 -6.03 -6.33 9.94
C GLY A 82 -7.44 -6.12 10.51
N THR A 83 -7.65 -6.50 11.78
CA THR A 83 -8.95 -6.30 12.43
C THR A 83 -9.27 -4.82 12.59
N ARG A 84 -10.55 -4.44 12.78
CA ARG A 84 -10.93 -3.03 13.04
C ARG A 84 -10.16 -2.42 14.22
N ALA A 85 -9.91 -3.20 15.27
CA ALA A 85 -9.13 -2.77 16.42
C ALA A 85 -7.64 -2.55 16.07
N ALA A 86 -7.06 -3.40 15.22
CA ALA A 86 -5.70 -3.20 14.72
C ALA A 86 -5.61 -1.98 13.80
N ALA A 87 -6.59 -1.79 12.91
CA ALA A 87 -6.67 -0.62 12.04
C ALA A 87 -6.78 0.69 12.85
N ARG A 88 -7.63 0.71 13.89
CA ARG A 88 -7.75 1.86 14.80
C ARG A 88 -6.42 2.16 15.50
N ARG A 89 -5.75 1.14 16.05
CA ARG A 89 -4.44 1.30 16.72
C ARG A 89 -3.35 1.77 15.77
N GLY A 90 -3.29 1.20 14.57
CA GLY A 90 -2.33 1.61 13.54
C GLY A 90 -2.56 3.05 13.08
N LEU A 91 -3.82 3.46 12.90
CA LEU A 91 -4.15 4.83 12.55
C LEU A 91 -3.76 5.82 13.66
N ALA A 92 -3.99 5.46 14.92
CA ALA A 92 -3.56 6.26 16.06
C ALA A 92 -2.03 6.37 16.17
N ALA A 93 -1.29 5.29 15.86
CA ALA A 93 0.17 5.30 15.85
C ALA A 93 0.74 6.21 14.74
N LEU A 94 0.17 6.14 13.53
CA LEU A 94 0.56 7.02 12.43
C LEU A 94 0.28 8.49 12.74
N GLU A 95 -0.86 8.77 13.39
CA GLU A 95 -1.23 10.12 13.81
C GLU A 95 -0.26 10.66 14.88
N ALA A 96 0.06 9.85 15.89
CA ALA A 96 1.02 10.21 16.94
C ALA A 96 2.44 10.45 16.39
N ALA A 97 2.81 9.77 15.30
CA ALA A 97 4.08 9.94 14.62
C ALA A 97 4.10 11.13 13.64
N GLY A 98 3.00 11.87 13.49
CA GLY A 98 2.91 12.99 12.56
C GLY A 98 2.92 12.59 11.08
N LEU A 99 2.63 11.32 10.76
CA LEU A 99 2.62 10.82 9.38
C LEU A 99 1.26 11.02 8.70
N VAL A 100 0.21 11.12 9.50
CA VAL A 100 -1.16 11.44 9.06
C VAL A 100 -1.85 12.33 10.08
N ALA A 101 -2.83 13.12 9.64
CA ALA A 101 -3.79 13.78 10.53
C ALA A 101 -5.14 13.06 10.45
N VAL A 102 -5.84 12.91 11.57
CA VAL A 102 -7.11 12.16 11.65
C VAL A 102 -8.20 13.01 12.28
N GLU A 103 -9.18 13.38 11.48
CA GLU A 103 -10.38 14.06 11.96
C GLU A 103 -11.47 13.02 12.25
N ARG A 104 -11.90 12.94 13.52
CA ARG A 104 -12.89 11.97 13.99
C ARG A 104 -14.20 12.70 14.31
N HIS A 105 -15.29 12.23 13.70
CA HIS A 105 -16.63 12.73 13.97
C HIS A 105 -17.52 11.62 14.51
N PRO A 106 -18.35 11.86 15.54
CA PRO A 106 -19.33 10.89 16.02
C PRO A 106 -20.23 10.39 14.86
N GLY A 107 -20.38 9.08 14.73
CA GLY A 107 -21.24 8.45 13.73
C GLY A 107 -20.74 8.50 12.28
N ARG A 108 -19.55 9.04 12.00
CA ARG A 108 -18.98 9.14 10.65
C ARG A 108 -17.65 8.40 10.54
N SER A 109 -17.26 8.13 9.29
CA SER A 109 -15.92 7.60 9.01
C SER A 109 -14.88 8.68 9.34
N PRO A 110 -13.74 8.32 9.94
CA PRO A 110 -12.67 9.27 10.16
C PRO A 110 -12.14 9.76 8.81
N VAL A 111 -11.83 11.04 8.74
CA VAL A 111 -11.20 11.68 7.59
C VAL A 111 -9.70 11.72 7.87
N VAL A 112 -8.91 11.14 6.98
CA VAL A 112 -7.46 10.98 7.17
C VAL A 112 -6.75 11.78 6.09
N THR A 113 -5.83 12.64 6.51
CA THR A 113 -4.96 13.43 5.63
C THR A 113 -3.54 12.92 5.75
N ILE A 114 -2.93 12.56 4.62
CA ILE A 114 -1.51 12.18 4.58
C ILE A 114 -0.66 13.44 4.79
N LEU A 115 0.31 13.39 5.70
CA LEU A 115 1.26 14.47 5.94
C LEU A 115 2.57 14.20 5.21
N ASP A 116 3.37 15.25 5.01
CA ASP A 116 4.69 15.12 4.40
C ASP A 116 5.63 14.35 5.35
N ALA A 117 6.62 13.66 4.78
CA ALA A 117 7.55 12.87 5.58
C ALA A 117 8.35 13.77 6.54
N PRO A 118 8.59 13.35 7.79
CA PRO A 118 9.60 13.99 8.61
C PRO A 118 10.96 13.82 7.91
N GLY A 119 11.60 14.96 7.60
CA GLY A 119 12.96 15.00 7.04
C GLY A 119 14.03 14.80 8.08
#